data_AF-G3AS25-F1
#
_entry.id   AF-G3AS25-F1
#
_cell.length_a   1.000
_cell.length_b   1.000
_cell.length_c   1.000
_cell.angle_alpha   90.00
_cell.angle_beta   90.00
_cell.angle_gamma   90.00
#
_symmetry.space_group_name_H-M   'P 1'
#
loop_
_entity.id
_entity.type
_entity.pdbx_description
1 polymer ?
#
loop_
_entity_poly.entity_id
_entity_poly.type
_entity_poly.pdbx_seq_one_letter_code
_entity_poly.pdbx_strand_id
1 'polypeptide(L)'
;MTASELIGTNVSIPGSPPGYGTVRYIGEIQGKSGVFVGIELHGNLASTRGKNSGFVNGIEYFHVKIPGSGLFLPYDRLRTANPGIPERSSVNISRMSNRSSIGGFVLERRQLTPELGSSTPEPRRRDTNDDTIAKLESEISSLKRIIQDKDKRLDQFAVQRQEWRAAMDELVSVQQDGIEVFEVKIHELEVECNSYKQEIERLNSELALSGLPNNSSKELAQAKEKIVQLEQDIENLLSKQVSNVDINNSGLQKQIDSLKSELESRPKMDNLLNLQKELDELDSMYHEQLQSKDQQIKQLEQEVEKLKRSHGSASSEPFAMSTSTSDELPIYQSSTPVDPSSGKNDWP
;
A
#
# COMPACT_ATOMS: atom_id res chain seq x y z
N MET A 1 13.34 24.67 23.54
CA MET A 1 12.69 23.34 23.63
C MET A 1 13.58 22.32 22.95
N THR A 2 13.76 21.15 23.53
CA THR A 2 14.53 20.06 22.90
C THR A 2 13.61 19.23 21.99
N ALA A 3 14.18 18.54 21.00
CA ALA A 3 13.41 17.62 20.15
C ALA A 3 12.65 16.57 20.99
N SER A 4 13.23 16.18 22.13
CA SER A 4 12.61 15.26 23.09
C SER A 4 11.36 15.81 23.78
N GLU A 5 11.21 17.12 23.93
CA GLU A 5 10.01 17.74 24.54
C GLU A 5 8.82 17.77 23.59
N LEU A 6 9.06 17.69 22.28
CA LEU A 6 8.00 17.63 21.26
C LEU A 6 7.51 16.19 21.02
N ILE A 7 8.27 15.17 21.41
CA ILE A 7 7.82 13.79 21.33
C ILE A 7 6.66 13.58 22.32
N GLY A 8 5.59 12.95 21.85
CA GLY A 8 4.34 12.75 22.59
C GLY A 8 3.31 13.87 22.40
N THR A 9 3.66 14.96 21.72
CA THR A 9 2.71 16.04 21.45
C THR A 9 1.70 15.64 20.37
N ASN A 10 0.44 16.04 20.57
CA ASN A 10 -0.61 15.89 19.56
C ASN A 10 -0.51 17.04 18.56
N VAL A 11 -0.51 16.71 17.27
CA VAL A 11 -0.34 17.65 16.16
C VAL A 11 -1.41 17.45 15.10
N SER A 12 -1.82 18.54 14.46
CA SER A 12 -2.68 18.54 13.30
C SER A 12 -1.90 18.14 12.04
N ILE A 13 -2.47 17.29 11.21
CA ILE A 13 -1.80 16.79 10.00
C ILE A 13 -2.21 17.65 8.81
N PRO A 14 -1.26 18.32 8.13
CA PRO A 14 -1.57 19.15 6.96
C PRO A 14 -2.04 18.28 5.79
N GLY A 15 -3.17 18.66 5.19
CA GLY A 15 -3.73 18.02 4.00
C GLY A 15 -5.22 17.68 4.16
N SER A 16 -5.76 16.98 3.16
CA SER A 16 -7.12 16.44 3.16
C SER A 16 -7.07 14.90 3.09
N PRO A 17 -7.89 14.16 3.87
CA PRO A 17 -8.77 14.68 4.92
C PRO A 17 -7.98 15.24 6.11
N PRO A 18 -8.51 16.24 6.83
CA PRO A 18 -7.87 16.78 8.03
C PRO A 18 -7.87 15.71 9.14
N GLY A 19 -6.88 15.78 10.02
CA GLY A 19 -6.86 14.94 11.21
C GLY A 19 -5.64 15.21 12.07
N TYR A 20 -5.38 14.31 13.01
CA TYR A 20 -4.40 14.51 14.07
C TYR A 20 -3.57 13.24 14.29
N GLY A 21 -2.42 13.42 14.93
CA GLY A 21 -1.55 12.33 15.33
C GLY A 21 -0.60 12.74 16.45
N THR A 22 0.13 11.77 16.99
CA THR A 22 1.12 11.98 18.03
C THR A 22 2.52 11.98 17.44
N VAL A 23 3.33 12.99 17.76
CA VAL A 23 4.75 13.00 17.38
C VAL A 23 5.50 11.89 18.10
N ARG A 24 6.17 11.02 17.36
CA ARG A 24 6.95 9.89 17.88
C ARG A 24 8.45 10.03 17.62
N TYR A 25 8.84 10.79 16.61
CA TYR A 25 10.24 10.97 16.21
C TYR A 25 10.47 12.37 15.63
N ILE A 26 11.62 12.97 15.90
CA ILE A 26 12.09 14.18 15.21
C ILE A 26 13.59 14.01 14.93
N GLY A 27 13.98 14.02 13.67
CA GLY A 27 15.38 13.90 13.29
C GLY A 27 15.60 13.61 11.81
N GLU A 28 16.84 13.32 11.46
CA GLU A 28 17.22 12.93 10.10
C GLU A 28 16.82 11.47 9.84
N ILE A 29 16.66 11.09 8.57
CA ILE A 29 16.37 9.71 8.17
C ILE A 29 17.49 9.28 7.24
N GLN A 30 18.09 8.12 7.48
CA GLN A 30 19.17 7.60 6.65
C GLN A 30 18.75 7.53 5.17
N GLY A 31 19.56 8.15 4.31
CA GLY A 31 19.30 8.23 2.88
C GLY A 31 18.28 9.30 2.46
N LYS A 32 17.82 10.16 3.39
CA LYS A 32 16.96 11.32 3.07
C LYS A 32 17.57 12.60 3.63
N SER A 33 17.57 13.65 2.81
CA SER A 33 18.03 14.97 3.24
C SER A 33 16.95 15.71 4.02
N GLY A 34 17.35 16.43 5.06
CA GLY A 34 16.48 17.25 5.90
C GLY A 34 16.01 16.57 7.19
N VAL A 35 15.24 17.31 7.98
CA VAL A 35 14.67 16.82 9.26
C VAL A 35 13.21 16.45 9.06
N PHE A 36 12.88 15.28 9.56
CA PHE A 36 11.57 14.68 9.46
C PHE A 36 10.97 14.50 10.86
N VAL A 37 9.65 14.51 10.87
CA VAL A 37 8.84 14.16 12.03
C VAL A 37 8.14 12.84 11.73
N GLY A 38 8.39 11.85 12.58
CA GLY A 38 7.63 10.61 12.60
C GLY A 38 6.40 10.80 13.48
N ILE A 39 5.23 10.49 12.95
CA ILE A 39 3.94 10.73 13.58
C ILE A 39 3.14 9.42 13.56
N GLU A 40 2.54 9.06 14.68
CA GLU A 40 1.51 8.03 14.75
C GLU A 40 0.15 8.67 14.52
N LEU A 41 -0.51 8.32 13.42
CA LEU A 41 -1.81 8.89 13.05
C LEU A 41 -2.94 8.29 13.90
N HIS A 42 -3.96 9.10 14.19
CA HIS A 42 -5.11 8.67 14.98
C HIS A 42 -6.38 8.48 14.13
N GLY A 43 -7.31 7.66 14.62
CA GLY A 43 -8.63 7.45 14.04
C GLY A 43 -8.58 7.00 12.58
N ASN A 44 -9.53 7.46 11.78
CA ASN A 44 -9.66 7.11 10.36
C ASN A 44 -8.45 7.55 9.51
N LEU A 45 -7.65 8.50 10.00
CA LEU A 45 -6.46 8.96 9.30
C LEU A 45 -5.35 7.89 9.31
N ALA A 46 -5.32 7.04 10.33
CA ALA A 46 -4.38 5.93 10.44
C ALA A 46 -4.50 4.96 9.25
N SER A 47 -5.74 4.56 8.91
CA SER A 47 -5.98 3.60 7.82
C SER A 47 -5.87 4.21 6.43
N THR A 48 -6.10 5.53 6.29
CA THR A 48 -6.17 6.20 4.99
C THR A 48 -4.85 6.86 4.58
N ARG A 49 -4.07 7.38 5.53
CA ARG A 49 -2.82 8.11 5.26
C ARG A 49 -1.59 7.49 5.91
N GLY A 50 -1.77 6.48 6.76
CA GLY A 50 -0.67 5.68 7.29
C GLY A 50 0.12 5.04 6.15
N LYS A 51 1.45 5.00 6.28
CA LYS A 51 2.34 4.45 5.24
C LYS A 51 3.38 3.48 5.76
N ASN A 52 3.70 3.55 7.05
CA ASN A 52 4.80 2.78 7.63
C ASN A 52 4.52 2.50 9.11
N SER A 53 5.32 1.61 9.70
CA SER A 53 5.26 1.32 11.14
C SER A 53 6.41 1.98 11.91
N GLY A 54 6.98 3.06 11.36
CA GLY A 54 8.16 3.75 11.91
C GLY A 54 9.52 3.19 11.47
N PHE A 55 9.53 2.29 10.50
CA PHE A 55 10.74 1.76 9.87
C PHE A 55 11.02 2.42 8.52
N VAL A 56 12.31 2.71 8.25
CA VAL A 56 12.79 3.10 6.92
C VAL A 56 14.07 2.34 6.61
N ASN A 57 14.10 1.60 5.50
CA ASN A 57 15.26 0.81 5.05
C ASN A 57 15.85 -0.13 6.13
N GLY A 58 14.98 -0.77 6.92
CA GLY A 58 15.39 -1.71 7.98
C GLY A 58 15.80 -1.06 9.30
N ILE A 59 15.75 0.27 9.41
CA ILE A 59 16.06 1.01 10.64
C ILE A 59 14.76 1.49 11.27
N GLU A 60 14.57 1.15 12.55
CA GLU A 60 13.44 1.63 13.35
C GLU A 60 13.74 3.02 13.92
N TYR A 61 12.85 3.98 13.64
CA TYR A 61 12.94 5.34 14.18
C TYR A 61 11.93 5.57 15.30
N PHE A 62 10.77 4.92 15.22
CA PHE A 62 9.74 4.92 16.24
C PHE A 62 8.82 3.70 16.09
N HIS A 63 8.03 3.46 17.13
CA HIS A 63 7.02 2.41 17.13
C HIS A 63 5.61 3.00 17.01
N VAL A 64 4.69 2.25 16.40
CA VAL A 64 3.27 2.58 16.31
C VAL A 64 2.44 1.45 16.89
N LYS A 65 1.32 1.78 17.53
CA LYS A 65 0.41 0.77 18.10
C LYS A 65 -0.34 0.00 17.02
N ILE A 66 -0.76 0.70 15.97
CA ILE A 66 -1.48 0.13 14.85
C ILE A 66 -0.51 -0.01 13.67
N PRO A 67 -0.24 -1.22 13.16
CA PRO A 67 0.64 -1.40 12.01
C PRO A 67 0.21 -0.53 10.82
N GLY A 68 1.19 0.12 10.17
CA GLY A 68 0.93 1.00 9.03
C GLY A 68 0.43 2.40 9.39
N SER A 69 0.07 2.70 10.64
CA SER A 69 -0.46 4.02 11.05
C SER A 69 0.59 5.14 11.11
N GLY A 70 1.86 4.83 10.92
CA GLY A 70 2.97 5.78 10.96
C GLY A 70 3.10 6.60 9.67
N LEU A 71 3.51 7.86 9.85
CA LEU A 71 3.76 8.80 8.76
C LEU A 71 5.02 9.63 9.04
N PHE A 72 5.88 9.76 8.04
CA PHE A 72 6.99 10.72 8.07
C PHE A 72 6.61 11.97 7.27
N LEU A 73 6.77 13.14 7.87
CA LEU A 73 6.60 14.44 7.22
C LEU A 73 7.85 15.30 7.40
N PRO A 74 8.21 16.15 6.42
CA PRO A 74 9.21 17.20 6.64
C PRO A 74 8.78 18.11 7.81
N TYR A 75 9.72 18.47 8.68
CA TYR A 75 9.44 19.29 9.87
C TYR A 75 8.70 20.58 9.54
N ASP A 76 9.13 21.28 8.50
CA ASP A 76 8.53 22.55 8.09
C ASP A 76 7.10 22.39 7.55
N ARG A 77 6.79 21.24 6.96
CA ARG A 77 5.43 20.94 6.49
C ARG A 77 4.48 20.75 7.67
N LEU A 78 4.93 20.10 8.74
CA LEU A 78 4.11 19.93 9.94
C LEU A 78 3.82 21.28 10.61
N ARG A 79 4.80 22.18 10.66
CA ARG A 79 4.65 23.53 11.20
C ARG A 79 3.57 24.35 10.51
N THR A 80 3.36 24.17 9.21
CA THR A 80 2.32 24.91 8.47
C THR A 80 0.92 24.72 9.07
N ALA A 81 0.61 23.54 9.63
CA ALA A 81 -0.65 23.27 10.31
C ALA A 81 -0.58 23.42 11.85
N ASN A 82 0.61 23.68 12.41
CA ASN A 82 0.86 23.71 13.85
C ASN A 82 1.77 24.91 14.19
N PRO A 83 1.23 26.14 14.25
CA PRO A 83 2.01 27.34 14.50
C PRO A 83 2.68 27.36 15.89
N GLY A 84 2.23 26.51 16.83
CA GLY A 84 2.85 26.34 18.15
C GLY A 84 4.13 25.51 18.18
N ILE A 85 4.52 24.89 17.05
CA ILE A 85 5.78 24.14 16.96
C ILE A 85 6.95 25.11 16.68
N PRO A 86 8.02 25.11 17.49
CA PRO A 86 9.13 26.05 17.35
C PRO A 86 9.88 25.87 16.03
N GLU A 87 10.57 26.91 15.57
CA GLU A 87 11.42 26.81 14.38
C GLU A 87 12.53 25.79 14.54
N ARG A 88 12.92 25.15 13.44
CA ARG A 88 13.95 24.10 13.41
C ARG A 88 15.28 24.58 14.01
N SER A 89 15.66 25.84 13.78
CA SER A 89 16.85 26.50 14.33
C SER A 89 16.86 26.54 15.87
N SER A 90 15.69 26.46 16.49
CA SER A 90 15.48 26.56 17.94
C SER A 90 15.43 25.18 18.63
N VAL A 91 15.49 24.09 17.86
CA VAL A 91 15.39 22.71 18.36
C VAL A 91 16.74 22.02 18.28
N ASN A 92 17.32 21.69 19.44
CA ASN A 92 18.56 20.91 19.52
C ASN A 92 18.28 19.43 19.21
N ILE A 93 18.62 19.00 17.98
CA ILE A 93 18.42 17.63 17.46
C ILE A 93 19.63 16.71 17.77
N SER A 94 20.75 17.28 18.23
CA SER A 94 22.07 16.62 18.34
C SER A 94 22.21 15.53 19.42
N ARG A 95 21.14 15.11 20.10
CA ARG A 95 21.22 14.19 21.27
C ARG A 95 20.61 12.80 21.08
N MET A 96 20.07 12.45 19.92
CA MET A 96 19.28 11.21 19.77
C MET A 96 19.86 10.15 18.83
N SER A 97 21.07 10.35 18.32
CA SER A 97 21.63 9.46 17.28
C SER A 97 22.30 8.17 17.76
N ASN A 98 22.38 7.85 19.06
CA ASN A 98 23.06 6.62 19.50
C ASN A 98 22.55 6.07 20.83
N ARG A 99 21.51 5.23 20.79
CA ARG A 99 21.27 4.20 21.82
C ARG A 99 20.59 3.00 21.19
N SER A 100 21.37 2.18 20.49
CA SER A 100 21.14 0.75 20.23
C SER A 100 22.34 0.15 19.48
N SER A 101 23.44 -0.08 20.18
CA SER A 101 24.48 -1.03 19.74
C SER A 101 24.73 -2.02 20.87
N ILE A 102 24.04 -3.16 20.77
CA ILE A 102 24.26 -4.33 21.61
C ILE A 102 25.57 -5.00 21.15
N GLY A 103 26.47 -5.21 22.11
CA GLY A 103 27.36 -6.37 22.15
C GLY A 103 28.57 -6.35 21.24
N GLY A 104 29.64 -5.71 21.71
CA GLY A 104 30.99 -5.95 21.20
C GLY A 104 31.50 -7.36 21.52
N PHE A 105 32.24 -7.92 20.57
CA PHE A 105 33.32 -8.87 20.85
C PHE A 105 34.52 -8.46 20.01
N VAL A 106 35.42 -7.72 20.66
CA VAL A 106 36.80 -7.50 20.21
C VAL A 106 37.60 -8.69 20.74
N LEU A 107 38.14 -9.52 19.84
CA LEU A 107 39.08 -10.58 20.20
C LEU A 107 40.47 -10.15 19.74
N GLU A 108 41.26 -9.72 20.73
CA GLU A 108 42.68 -9.41 20.62
C GLU A 108 43.50 -10.41 21.44
N ARG A 109 44.32 -11.21 20.75
CA ARG A 109 45.56 -11.93 21.16
C ARG A 109 45.72 -13.18 20.28
N ARG A 110 46.89 -13.56 19.78
CA ARG A 110 48.24 -13.49 20.36
C ARG A 110 49.27 -13.67 19.24
N GLN A 111 50.38 -12.94 19.35
CA GLN A 111 51.63 -13.17 18.61
C GLN A 111 52.25 -14.53 18.97
N LEU A 112 52.67 -15.30 17.97
CA LEU A 112 53.80 -16.24 18.04
C LEU A 112 54.41 -16.39 16.63
N THR A 113 55.68 -16.02 16.49
CA THR A 113 56.58 -16.40 15.39
C THR A 113 57.00 -17.87 15.55
N PRO A 114 57.42 -18.56 14.47
CA PRO A 114 58.85 -18.62 14.18
C PRO A 114 59.21 -18.52 12.68
N GLU A 115 60.40 -17.99 12.42
CA GLU A 115 61.06 -17.97 11.11
C GLU A 115 61.32 -19.38 10.56
N LEU A 116 61.11 -19.57 9.25
CA LEU A 116 62.12 -20.07 8.29
C LEU A 116 61.47 -20.24 6.90
N GLY A 117 62.13 -19.76 5.85
CA GLY A 117 61.82 -20.15 4.47
C GLY A 117 61.68 -18.98 3.50
N SER A 118 62.83 -18.51 3.01
CA SER A 118 62.95 -17.65 1.84
C SER A 118 62.35 -18.32 0.61
N SER A 119 61.22 -17.81 0.12
CA SER A 119 60.80 -17.90 -1.28
C SER A 119 59.98 -16.66 -1.59
N THR A 120 60.60 -15.74 -2.33
CA THR A 120 59.94 -14.65 -3.06
C THR A 120 58.63 -15.12 -3.71
N PRO A 121 57.47 -14.50 -3.42
CA PRO A 121 56.32 -14.65 -4.28
C PRO A 121 56.46 -13.65 -5.43
N GLU A 122 56.75 -14.17 -6.61
CA GLU A 122 56.49 -13.46 -7.87
C GLU A 122 55.04 -12.93 -7.87
N PRO A 123 54.81 -11.70 -8.35
CA PRO A 123 53.47 -11.19 -8.53
C PRO A 123 52.84 -11.96 -9.69
N ARG A 124 52.08 -13.04 -9.38
CA ARG A 124 51.15 -13.62 -10.33
C ARG A 124 50.22 -12.52 -10.79
N ARG A 125 50.25 -12.22 -12.09
CA ARG A 125 49.29 -11.34 -12.75
C ARG A 125 47.90 -11.84 -12.38
N ARG A 126 47.13 -11.03 -11.64
CA ARG A 126 45.70 -11.30 -11.43
C ARG A 126 45.06 -11.24 -12.81
N ASP A 127 44.52 -12.37 -13.26
CA ASP A 127 43.74 -12.41 -14.47
C ASP A 127 42.51 -11.52 -14.24
N THR A 128 42.39 -10.45 -15.02
CA THR A 128 41.26 -9.51 -14.97
C THR A 128 39.90 -10.20 -15.13
N ASN A 129 39.91 -11.43 -15.66
CA ASN A 129 38.75 -12.29 -15.83
C ASN A 129 38.24 -12.88 -14.49
N ASP A 130 39.12 -13.12 -13.52
CA ASP A 130 38.72 -13.68 -12.22
C ASP A 130 38.03 -12.61 -11.35
N ASP A 131 38.52 -11.37 -11.44
CA ASP A 131 37.90 -10.20 -10.80
C ASP A 131 36.54 -9.85 -11.44
N THR A 132 36.36 -10.05 -12.76
CA THR A 132 35.06 -9.82 -13.42
C THR A 132 34.06 -10.93 -13.12
N ILE A 133 34.50 -12.18 -13.05
CA ILE A 133 33.66 -13.32 -12.62
C ILE A 133 33.17 -13.09 -11.18
N ALA A 134 34.06 -12.75 -10.25
CA ALA A 134 33.68 -12.46 -8.87
C ALA A 134 32.67 -11.31 -8.75
N LYS A 135 32.81 -10.28 -9.60
CA LYS A 135 31.87 -9.16 -9.66
C LYS A 135 30.48 -9.58 -10.17
N LEU A 136 30.42 -10.40 -11.21
CA LEU A 136 29.16 -10.95 -11.74
C LEU A 136 28.50 -11.90 -10.73
N GLU A 137 29.26 -12.72 -10.02
CA GLU A 137 28.72 -13.61 -8.97
C GLU A 137 28.12 -12.82 -7.80
N SER A 138 28.77 -11.72 -7.40
CA SER A 138 28.22 -10.78 -6.42
C SER A 138 26.94 -10.12 -6.92
N GLU A 139 26.88 -9.76 -8.21
CA GLU A 139 25.71 -9.13 -8.80
C GLU A 139 24.53 -10.11 -8.89
N ILE A 140 24.76 -11.34 -9.35
CA ILE A 140 23.77 -12.44 -9.37
C ILE A 140 23.24 -12.71 -7.96
N SER A 141 24.13 -12.74 -6.96
CA SER A 141 23.73 -12.96 -5.56
C SER A 141 22.86 -11.82 -5.03
N SER A 142 23.14 -10.57 -5.42
CA SER A 142 22.32 -9.43 -5.04
C SER A 142 20.95 -9.44 -5.74
N LEU A 143 20.91 -9.79 -7.03
CA LEU A 143 19.67 -9.92 -7.80
C LEU A 143 18.77 -11.04 -7.26
N LYS A 144 19.34 -12.19 -6.91
CA LYS A 144 18.60 -13.30 -6.27
C LYS A 144 17.94 -12.86 -4.96
N ARG A 145 18.63 -12.06 -4.16
CA ARG A 145 18.08 -11.52 -2.91
C ARG A 145 16.94 -10.56 -3.17
N ILE A 146 17.06 -9.71 -4.18
CA ILE A 146 15.97 -8.80 -4.61
C ILE A 146 14.75 -9.59 -5.09
N ILE A 147 14.95 -10.65 -5.87
CA ILE A 147 13.86 -11.53 -6.33
C ILE A 147 13.16 -12.17 -5.13
N GLN A 148 13.91 -12.76 -4.19
CA GLN A 148 13.33 -13.35 -2.98
C GLN A 148 12.54 -12.34 -2.13
N ASP A 149 13.04 -11.10 -2.01
CA ASP A 149 12.32 -10.04 -1.29
C ASP A 149 11.06 -9.60 -2.05
N LYS A 150 11.09 -9.58 -3.38
CA LYS A 150 9.90 -9.33 -4.21
C LYS A 150 8.87 -10.46 -4.11
N ASP A 151 9.30 -11.71 -4.11
CA ASP A 151 8.41 -12.88 -3.96
C ASP A 151 7.71 -12.85 -2.60
N LYS A 152 8.46 -12.62 -1.51
CA LYS A 152 7.86 -12.44 -0.18
C LYS A 152 6.86 -11.30 -0.13
N ARG A 153 7.12 -10.22 -0.89
CA ARG A 153 6.21 -9.08 -0.96
C ARG A 153 4.96 -9.40 -1.77
N LEU A 154 5.08 -10.19 -2.84
CA LEU A 154 3.92 -10.71 -3.58
C LEU A 154 3.06 -11.62 -2.71
N ASP A 155 3.68 -12.49 -1.92
CA ASP A 155 2.96 -13.36 -0.96
C ASP A 155 2.21 -12.52 0.08
N GLN A 156 2.86 -11.47 0.62
CA GLN A 156 2.21 -10.54 1.53
C GLN A 156 1.01 -9.83 0.88
N PHE A 157 1.14 -9.39 -0.37
CA PHE A 157 0.01 -8.80 -1.10
C PHE A 157 -1.10 -9.82 -1.37
N ALA A 158 -0.77 -11.10 -1.62
CA ALA A 158 -1.76 -12.15 -1.79
C ALA A 158 -2.56 -12.39 -0.49
N VAL A 159 -1.87 -12.50 0.65
CA VAL A 159 -2.51 -12.63 1.97
C VAL A 159 -3.40 -11.41 2.26
N GLN A 160 -2.89 -10.20 2.05
CA GLN A 160 -3.69 -9.00 2.24
C GLN A 160 -4.93 -9.00 1.34
N ARG A 161 -4.81 -9.33 0.06
CA ARG A 161 -5.98 -9.41 -0.83
C ARG A 161 -7.00 -10.44 -0.35
N GLN A 162 -6.56 -11.57 0.21
CA GLN A 162 -7.46 -12.57 0.77
C GLN A 162 -8.18 -12.05 2.03
N GLU A 163 -7.46 -11.39 2.93
CA GLU A 163 -8.06 -10.75 4.12
C GLU A 163 -9.08 -9.67 3.73
N TRP A 164 -8.74 -8.82 2.75
CA TRP A 164 -9.65 -7.80 2.23
C TRP A 164 -10.91 -8.41 1.59
N ARG A 165 -10.78 -9.53 0.86
CA ARG A 165 -11.93 -10.25 0.33
C ARG A 165 -12.81 -10.81 1.44
N ALA A 166 -12.23 -11.46 2.44
CA ALA A 166 -12.98 -12.01 3.56
C ALA A 166 -13.75 -10.92 4.33
N ALA A 167 -13.13 -9.77 4.57
CA ALA A 167 -13.78 -8.63 5.22
C ALA A 167 -14.92 -8.05 4.36
N MET A 168 -14.77 -8.03 3.02
CA MET A 168 -15.82 -7.61 2.11
C MET A 168 -17.00 -8.60 2.13
N ASP A 169 -16.72 -9.90 2.13
CA ASP A 169 -17.76 -10.94 2.19
C ASP A 169 -18.56 -10.85 3.51
N GLU A 170 -17.89 -10.58 4.63
CA GLU A 170 -18.55 -10.33 5.92
C GLU A 170 -19.45 -9.09 5.87
N LEU A 171 -18.97 -7.98 5.29
CA LEU A 171 -19.78 -6.77 5.14
C LEU A 171 -21.01 -6.99 4.25
N VAL A 172 -20.84 -7.71 3.14
CA VAL A 172 -21.95 -8.06 2.24
C VAL A 172 -22.96 -8.94 2.96
N SER A 173 -22.52 -9.92 3.76
CA SER A 173 -23.40 -10.76 4.56
C SER A 173 -24.23 -9.93 5.55
N VAL A 174 -23.59 -9.04 6.32
CA VAL A 174 -24.28 -8.19 7.29
C VAL A 174 -25.28 -7.26 6.61
N GLN A 175 -24.94 -6.71 5.44
CA GLN A 175 -25.86 -5.89 4.66
C GLN A 175 -27.05 -6.70 4.15
N GLN A 176 -26.82 -7.92 3.67
CA GLN A 176 -27.87 -8.81 3.19
C GLN A 176 -28.84 -9.19 4.32
N ASP A 177 -28.33 -9.54 5.50
CA ASP A 177 -29.14 -9.84 6.69
C ASP A 177 -29.97 -8.61 7.11
N GLY A 178 -29.37 -7.42 7.05
CA GLY A 178 -30.06 -6.16 7.33
C GLY A 178 -31.21 -5.91 6.34
N ILE A 179 -30.98 -6.14 5.04
CA ILE A 179 -32.01 -6.03 4.00
C ILE A 179 -33.14 -7.01 4.28
N GLU A 180 -32.84 -8.28 4.58
CA GLU A 180 -33.86 -9.30 4.87
C GLU A 180 -34.77 -8.89 6.05
N VAL A 181 -34.18 -8.35 7.13
CA VAL A 181 -34.96 -7.85 8.28
C VAL A 181 -35.90 -6.72 7.86
N PHE A 182 -35.44 -5.79 7.01
CA PHE A 182 -36.30 -4.72 6.51
C PHE A 182 -37.38 -5.22 5.57
N GLU A 183 -37.07 -6.17 4.68
CA GLU A 183 -38.05 -6.79 3.77
C GLU A 183 -39.16 -7.51 4.55
N VAL A 184 -38.80 -8.28 5.58
CA VAL A 184 -39.78 -8.91 6.48
C VAL A 184 -40.64 -7.86 7.17
N LYS A 185 -40.04 -6.77 7.67
CA LYS A 185 -40.80 -5.71 8.35
C LYS A 185 -41.75 -4.97 7.40
N ILE A 186 -41.33 -4.71 6.17
CA ILE A 186 -42.19 -4.13 5.12
C ILE A 186 -43.35 -5.06 4.84
N HIS A 187 -43.09 -6.37 4.66
CA HIS A 187 -44.12 -7.35 4.40
C HIS A 187 -45.16 -7.44 5.54
N GLU A 188 -44.71 -7.44 6.80
CA GLU A 188 -45.61 -7.40 7.97
C GLU A 188 -46.54 -6.18 7.93
N LEU A 189 -45.99 -4.99 7.67
CA LEU A 189 -46.76 -3.75 7.59
C LEU A 189 -47.72 -3.74 6.41
N GLU A 190 -47.34 -4.33 5.27
CA GLU A 190 -48.23 -4.49 4.11
C GLU A 190 -49.42 -5.40 4.44
N VAL A 191 -49.19 -6.51 5.15
CA VAL A 191 -50.26 -7.41 5.61
C VAL A 191 -51.21 -6.69 6.57
N GLU A 192 -50.67 -5.94 7.53
CA GLU A 192 -51.46 -5.17 8.50
C GLU A 192 -52.31 -4.08 7.79
N CYS A 193 -51.71 -3.35 6.85
CA CYS A 193 -52.41 -2.33 6.06
C CYS A 193 -53.54 -2.93 5.21
N ASN A 194 -53.30 -4.10 4.59
CA ASN A 194 -54.33 -4.83 3.86
C ASN A 194 -55.47 -5.32 4.77
N SER A 195 -55.15 -5.76 5.99
CA SER A 195 -56.16 -6.14 6.98
C SER A 195 -57.04 -4.95 7.37
N TYR A 196 -56.45 -3.80 7.66
CA TYR A 196 -57.22 -2.59 7.96
C TYR A 196 -58.07 -2.13 6.78
N LYS A 197 -57.55 -2.23 5.56
CA LYS A 197 -58.30 -1.90 4.35
C LYS A 197 -59.54 -2.79 4.18
N GLN A 198 -59.38 -4.10 4.37
CA GLN A 198 -60.51 -5.05 4.33
C GLN A 198 -61.54 -4.77 5.42
N GLU A 199 -61.09 -4.42 6.63
CA GLU A 199 -61.99 -4.09 7.74
C GLU A 199 -62.79 -2.80 7.45
N ILE A 200 -62.16 -1.79 6.85
CA ILE A 200 -62.84 -0.57 6.39
C ILE A 200 -63.86 -0.91 5.30
N GLU A 201 -63.52 -1.74 4.33
CA GLU A 201 -64.46 -2.19 3.29
C GLU A 201 -65.64 -2.98 3.88
N ARG A 202 -65.38 -3.84 4.87
CA ARG A 202 -66.41 -4.59 5.59
C ARG A 202 -67.37 -3.66 6.33
N LEU A 203 -66.83 -2.73 7.13
CA LEU A 203 -67.61 -1.75 7.87
C LEU A 203 -68.42 -0.84 6.94
N ASN A 204 -67.84 -0.38 5.83
CA ASN A 204 -68.56 0.40 4.82
C ASN A 204 -69.70 -0.40 4.17
N SER A 205 -69.49 -1.68 3.89
CA SER A 205 -70.53 -2.57 3.35
C SER A 205 -71.66 -2.80 4.35
N GLU A 206 -71.32 -2.98 5.63
CA GLU A 206 -72.28 -3.13 6.73
C GLU A 206 -73.09 -1.84 6.93
N LEU A 207 -72.44 -0.68 6.81
CA LEU A 207 -73.08 0.64 6.87
C LEU A 207 -74.05 0.85 5.70
N ALA A 208 -73.68 0.41 4.48
CA ALA A 208 -74.53 0.45 3.29
C ALA A 208 -75.77 -0.47 3.40
N LEU A 209 -75.65 -1.61 4.07
CA LEU A 209 -76.77 -2.53 4.34
C LEU A 209 -77.69 -2.07 5.48
N SER A 210 -77.18 -1.28 6.43
CA SER A 210 -77.91 -0.88 7.65
C SER A 210 -79.09 0.07 7.44
N GLY A 211 -79.23 0.69 6.26
CA GLY A 211 -80.48 1.33 5.80
C GLY A 211 -81.20 2.24 6.81
N LEU A 212 -80.49 2.94 7.70
CA LEU A 212 -81.10 3.72 8.78
C LEU A 212 -81.58 5.11 8.30
N PRO A 213 -82.80 5.55 8.67
CA PRO A 213 -83.40 6.78 8.14
C PRO A 213 -82.83 8.03 8.82
N ASN A 214 -82.35 8.98 7.99
CA ASN A 214 -82.34 10.46 8.07
C ASN A 214 -82.14 11.25 9.39
N ASN A 215 -82.07 10.65 10.57
CA ASN A 215 -81.71 11.33 11.81
C ASN A 215 -80.20 11.23 12.09
N SER A 216 -79.58 10.11 11.74
CA SER A 216 -78.12 9.93 11.74
C SER A 216 -77.40 10.76 10.67
N SER A 217 -78.11 11.27 9.66
CA SER A 217 -77.54 12.22 8.68
C SER A 217 -77.13 13.55 9.33
N LYS A 218 -77.88 14.01 10.34
CA LYS A 218 -77.53 15.22 11.10
C LYS A 218 -76.34 15.01 12.02
N GLU A 219 -76.28 13.88 12.72
CA GLU A 219 -75.14 13.51 13.57
C GLU A 219 -73.89 13.22 12.75
N LEU A 220 -74.03 12.58 11.58
CA LEU A 220 -72.96 12.35 10.61
C LEU A 220 -72.48 13.67 9.99
N ALA A 221 -73.39 14.60 9.69
CA ALA A 221 -73.03 15.94 9.22
C ALA A 221 -72.29 16.73 10.30
N GLN A 222 -72.75 16.68 11.55
CA GLN A 222 -72.05 17.30 12.70
C GLN A 222 -70.70 16.64 12.99
N ALA A 223 -70.59 15.32 12.84
CA ALA A 223 -69.33 14.61 12.98
C ALA A 223 -68.36 14.98 11.85
N LYS A 224 -68.84 15.09 10.61
CA LYS A 224 -68.04 15.56 9.46
C LYS A 224 -67.57 17.00 9.63
N GLU A 225 -68.43 17.89 10.13
CA GLU A 225 -68.07 19.28 10.44
C GLU A 225 -67.02 19.35 11.55
N LYS A 226 -67.15 18.52 12.60
CA LYS A 226 -66.11 18.39 13.64
C LYS A 226 -64.79 17.84 13.10
N ILE A 227 -64.82 16.88 12.17
CA ILE A 227 -63.61 16.35 11.54
C ILE A 227 -62.90 17.46 10.75
N VAL A 228 -63.62 18.23 9.94
CA VAL A 228 -63.05 19.36 9.20
C VAL A 228 -62.46 20.41 10.15
N GLN A 229 -63.15 20.69 11.27
CA GLN A 229 -62.64 21.62 12.27
C GLN A 229 -61.36 21.10 12.94
N LEU A 230 -61.31 19.81 13.28
CA LEU A 230 -60.13 19.18 13.85
C LEU A 230 -58.97 19.11 12.85
N GLU A 231 -59.23 18.85 11.58
CA GLU A 231 -58.23 18.90 10.50
C GLU A 231 -57.63 20.30 10.36
N GLN A 232 -58.47 21.35 10.39
CA GLN A 232 -58.03 22.73 10.37
C GLN A 232 -57.19 23.09 11.62
N ASP A 233 -57.61 22.62 12.80
CA ASP A 233 -56.89 22.85 14.05
C ASP A 233 -55.55 22.10 14.07
N ILE A 234 -55.49 20.87 13.54
CA ILE A 234 -54.26 20.11 13.33
C ILE A 234 -53.35 20.82 12.34
N GLU A 235 -53.87 21.32 11.22
CA GLU A 235 -53.09 22.06 10.22
C GLU A 235 -52.55 23.38 10.81
N ASN A 236 -53.33 24.08 11.61
CA ASN A 236 -52.90 25.28 12.34
C ASN A 236 -51.84 24.94 13.39
N LEU A 237 -51.99 23.84 14.13
CA LEU A 237 -51.00 23.36 15.10
C LEU A 237 -49.71 22.90 14.42
N LEU A 238 -49.81 22.18 13.29
CA LEU A 238 -48.68 21.76 12.47
C LEU A 238 -47.98 22.98 11.86
N SER A 239 -48.71 23.93 11.29
CA SER A 239 -48.14 25.18 10.78
C SER A 239 -47.44 25.98 11.88
N LYS A 240 -48.00 26.01 13.09
CA LYS A 240 -47.39 26.66 14.27
C LYS A 240 -46.18 25.88 14.82
N GLN A 241 -46.19 24.55 14.75
CA GLN A 241 -45.03 23.72 15.11
C GLN A 241 -43.92 23.79 14.06
N VAL A 242 -44.27 23.79 12.77
CA VAL A 242 -43.33 23.91 11.64
C VAL A 242 -42.71 25.31 11.59
N SER A 243 -43.42 26.36 11.99
CA SER A 243 -42.83 27.71 12.14
C SER A 243 -41.97 27.87 13.40
N ASN A 244 -42.18 27.05 14.44
CA ASN A 244 -41.34 27.01 15.65
C ASN A 244 -40.14 26.07 15.52
N VAL A 245 -40.17 25.11 14.58
CA VAL A 245 -39.00 24.34 14.18
C VAL A 245 -38.25 25.20 13.18
N ASP A 246 -37.25 25.94 13.67
CA ASP A 246 -36.27 26.60 12.83
C ASP A 246 -35.63 25.56 11.88
N ILE A 247 -36.14 25.50 10.64
CA ILE A 247 -35.56 24.74 9.52
C ILE A 247 -34.13 25.22 9.21
N ASN A 248 -33.73 26.37 9.77
CA ASN A 248 -32.35 26.84 9.79
C ASN A 248 -31.46 26.13 10.82
N ASN A 249 -31.55 24.80 10.93
CA ASN A 249 -30.41 24.04 11.42
C ASN A 249 -29.34 24.01 10.33
N SER A 250 -28.75 25.19 10.08
CA SER A 250 -27.69 25.41 9.10
C SER A 250 -26.51 24.46 9.32
N GLY A 251 -26.36 23.87 10.51
CA GLY A 251 -25.40 22.82 10.81
C GLY A 251 -25.73 21.50 10.12
N LEU A 252 -26.98 21.03 10.22
CA LEU A 252 -27.42 19.80 9.55
C LEU A 252 -27.42 19.94 8.03
N GLN A 253 -27.86 21.10 7.51
CA GLN A 253 -27.82 21.34 6.07
C GLN A 253 -26.38 21.37 5.54
N LYS A 254 -25.45 22.01 6.26
CA LYS A 254 -24.02 21.97 5.93
C LYS A 254 -23.43 20.56 6.04
N GLN A 255 -23.88 19.74 6.99
CA GLN A 255 -23.48 18.34 7.07
C GLN A 255 -24.00 17.54 5.88
N ILE A 256 -25.25 17.73 5.46
CA ILE A 256 -25.83 17.09 4.28
C ILE A 256 -25.03 17.49 3.04
N ASP A 257 -24.75 18.78 2.85
CA ASP A 257 -24.00 19.27 1.69
C ASP A 257 -22.54 18.77 1.72
N SER A 258 -21.92 18.72 2.89
CA SER A 258 -20.57 18.16 3.06
C SER A 258 -20.52 16.67 2.76
N LEU A 259 -21.49 15.88 3.24
CA LEU A 259 -21.58 14.44 2.98
C LEU A 259 -21.89 14.15 1.51
N LYS A 260 -22.71 14.98 0.88
CA LYS A 260 -23.05 14.87 -0.54
C LYS A 260 -21.84 15.17 -1.42
N SER A 261 -21.07 16.21 -1.09
CA SER A 261 -19.80 16.51 -1.76
C SER A 261 -18.75 15.42 -1.54
N GLU A 262 -18.69 14.83 -0.34
CA GLU A 262 -17.82 13.69 -0.05
C GLU A 262 -18.21 12.47 -0.90
N LEU A 263 -19.51 12.17 -1.03
CA LEU A 263 -20.02 11.08 -1.85
C LEU A 263 -19.69 11.27 -3.34
N GLU A 264 -19.80 12.49 -3.86
CA GLU A 264 -19.45 12.83 -5.24
C GLU A 264 -17.93 12.79 -5.49
N SER A 265 -17.12 13.05 -4.47
CA SER A 265 -15.65 13.00 -4.56
C SER A 265 -15.09 11.57 -4.55
N ARG A 266 -15.90 10.57 -4.17
CA ARG A 266 -15.47 9.17 -4.17
C ARG A 266 -15.21 8.70 -5.62
N PRO A 267 -14.17 7.89 -5.85
CA PRO A 267 -13.91 7.34 -7.16
C PRO A 267 -15.13 6.54 -7.61
N LYS A 268 -15.74 6.97 -8.71
CA LYS A 268 -16.89 6.29 -9.31
C LYS A 268 -16.46 4.89 -9.77
N MET A 269 -17.41 3.96 -9.75
CA MET A 269 -17.20 2.57 -10.20
C MET A 269 -16.47 2.50 -11.55
N ASP A 270 -16.75 3.45 -12.45
CA ASP A 270 -16.11 3.54 -13.77
C ASP A 270 -14.60 3.82 -13.70
N ASN A 271 -14.14 4.64 -12.75
CA ASN A 271 -12.71 4.89 -12.55
C ASN A 271 -11.99 3.66 -12.00
N LEU A 272 -12.66 2.89 -11.14
CA LEU A 272 -12.13 1.63 -10.63
C LEU A 272 -12.10 0.56 -11.72
N LEU A 273 -13.10 0.49 -12.60
CA LEU A 273 -13.12 -0.40 -13.75
C LEU A 273 -12.01 -0.07 -14.76
N ASN A 274 -11.77 1.21 -15.04
CA ASN A 274 -10.65 1.61 -15.89
C ASN A 274 -9.30 1.28 -15.25
N LEU A 275 -9.13 1.54 -13.95
CA LEU A 275 -7.90 1.20 -13.26
C LEU A 275 -7.66 -0.32 -13.19
N GLN A 276 -8.72 -1.10 -13.00
CA GLN A 276 -8.70 -2.57 -13.08
C GLN A 276 -8.21 -3.01 -14.47
N LYS A 277 -8.74 -2.41 -15.53
CA LYS A 277 -8.36 -2.71 -16.91
C LYS A 277 -6.91 -2.34 -17.21
N GLU A 278 -6.45 -1.17 -16.76
CA GLU A 278 -5.04 -0.76 -16.88
C GLU A 278 -4.10 -1.70 -16.12
N LEU A 279 -4.53 -2.22 -14.95
CA LEU A 279 -3.78 -3.20 -14.18
C LEU A 279 -3.69 -4.55 -14.90
N ASP A 280 -4.79 -5.01 -15.47
CA ASP A 280 -4.85 -6.26 -16.25
C ASP A 280 -3.99 -6.17 -17.53
N GLU A 281 -3.99 -5.01 -18.21
CA GLU A 281 -3.12 -4.74 -19.36
C GLU A 281 -1.63 -4.76 -18.96
N LEU A 282 -1.28 -4.17 -17.81
CA LEU A 282 0.08 -4.16 -17.29
C LEU A 282 0.56 -5.57 -16.89
N ASP A 283 -0.30 -6.37 -16.26
CA ASP A 283 0.00 -7.77 -15.92
C ASP A 283 0.23 -8.61 -17.18
N SER A 284 -0.56 -8.38 -18.23
CA SER A 284 -0.39 -9.06 -19.52
C SER A 284 0.96 -8.73 -20.17
N MET A 285 1.34 -7.44 -20.20
CA MET A 285 2.66 -7.02 -20.71
C MET A 285 3.82 -7.58 -19.89
N TYR A 286 3.66 -7.65 -18.56
CA TYR A 286 4.70 -8.19 -17.69
C TYR A 286 4.87 -9.70 -17.90
N HIS A 287 3.75 -10.43 -18.09
CA HIS A 287 3.77 -11.85 -18.39
C HIS A 287 4.45 -12.13 -19.74
N GLU A 288 4.20 -11.31 -20.75
CA GLU A 288 4.83 -11.41 -22.07
C GLU A 288 6.34 -11.14 -22.01
N GLN A 289 6.77 -10.13 -21.24
CA GLN A 289 8.20 -9.90 -20.98
C GLN A 289 8.87 -11.08 -20.25
N LEU A 290 8.19 -11.66 -19.26
CA LEU A 290 8.71 -12.82 -18.53
C LEU A 290 8.89 -14.02 -19.48
N GLN A 291 7.89 -14.31 -20.31
CA GLN A 291 7.96 -15.38 -21.31
C GLN A 291 9.09 -15.15 -22.33
N SER A 292 9.29 -13.91 -22.79
CA SER A 292 10.40 -13.56 -23.68
C SER A 292 11.75 -13.80 -23.01
N LYS A 293 11.89 -13.43 -21.73
CA LYS A 293 13.11 -13.67 -20.94
C LYS A 293 13.36 -15.15 -20.71
N ASP A 294 12.33 -15.94 -20.40
CA ASP A 294 12.45 -17.39 -20.24
C ASP A 294 12.86 -18.07 -21.55
N GLN A 295 12.37 -17.60 -22.69
CA GLN A 295 12.82 -18.08 -24.01
C GLN A 295 14.29 -17.75 -24.26
N GLN A 296 14.74 -16.53 -23.91
CA GLN A 296 16.17 -16.16 -24.01
C GLN A 296 17.06 -17.02 -23.11
N ILE A 297 16.61 -17.30 -21.88
CA ILE A 297 17.34 -18.18 -20.96
C ILE A 297 17.46 -19.58 -21.55
N LYS A 298 16.37 -20.16 -22.07
CA LYS A 298 16.41 -21.47 -22.75
C LYS A 298 17.36 -21.51 -23.94
N GLN A 299 17.42 -20.45 -24.75
CA GLN A 299 18.34 -20.37 -25.88
C GLN A 299 19.80 -20.35 -25.41
N LEU A 300 20.11 -19.54 -24.39
CA LEU A 300 21.45 -19.45 -23.81
C LEU A 300 21.85 -20.76 -23.14
N GLU A 301 20.93 -21.45 -22.46
CA GLU A 301 21.18 -22.77 -21.87
C GLU A 301 21.54 -23.81 -22.94
N GLN A 302 20.81 -23.83 -24.06
CA GLN A 302 21.11 -24.73 -25.19
C GLN A 302 22.47 -24.41 -25.82
N GLU A 303 22.85 -23.14 -25.89
CA GLU A 303 24.15 -22.72 -26.43
C GLU A 303 25.30 -23.07 -25.50
N VAL A 304 25.13 -22.85 -24.19
CA VAL A 304 26.08 -23.31 -23.15
C VAL A 304 26.22 -24.84 -23.19
N GLU A 305 25.14 -25.58 -23.39
CA GLU A 305 25.19 -27.04 -23.47
C GLU A 305 25.89 -27.54 -24.74
N LYS A 306 25.68 -26.87 -25.89
CA LYS A 306 26.46 -27.12 -27.12
C LYS A 306 27.95 -26.85 -26.93
N LEU A 307 28.31 -25.75 -26.27
CA LEU A 307 29.70 -25.39 -25.98
C LEU A 307 30.36 -26.34 -24.97
N LYS A 308 29.61 -26.85 -23.98
CA LYS A 308 30.09 -27.89 -23.07
C LYS A 308 30.33 -29.22 -23.78
N ARG A 309 29.46 -29.60 -24.72
CA ARG A 309 29.65 -30.82 -25.53
C ARG A 309 30.85 -30.73 -26.47
N SER A 310 31.19 -29.54 -26.99
CA SER A 310 32.40 -29.34 -27.79
C SER A 310 33.68 -29.34 -26.95
N HIS A 311 33.63 -28.87 -25.69
CA HIS A 311 34.78 -28.90 -24.77
C HIS A 311 34.95 -30.23 -24.03
N GLY A 312 33.91 -31.06 -23.93
CA GLY A 312 33.94 -32.36 -23.23
C GLY A 312 34.62 -33.51 -23.99
N SER A 313 35.16 -33.28 -25.19
CA SER A 313 35.80 -34.32 -26.01
C SER A 313 37.33 -34.35 -25.91
N ALA A 314 37.94 -33.54 -25.04
CA ALA A 314 39.40 -33.47 -24.86
C ALA A 314 39.80 -33.66 -23.39
N SER A 315 39.53 -34.82 -22.80
CA SER A 315 40.34 -35.37 -21.68
C SER A 315 39.79 -36.71 -21.21
N SER A 316 40.37 -37.80 -21.71
CA SER A 316 40.57 -39.04 -20.96
C SER A 316 41.30 -40.04 -21.83
N GLU A 317 42.61 -40.22 -21.62
CA GLU A 317 43.23 -41.56 -21.55
C GLU A 317 44.58 -41.49 -20.81
N PRO A 318 44.97 -42.55 -20.08
CA PRO A 318 46.08 -42.52 -19.14
C PRO A 318 47.42 -42.92 -19.76
N PHE A 319 48.49 -42.43 -19.13
CA PHE A 319 49.91 -42.74 -19.29
C PHE A 319 50.24 -44.12 -19.90
N ALA A 320 50.93 -44.10 -21.05
CA ALA A 320 51.85 -45.16 -21.47
C ALA A 320 53.14 -44.53 -22.01
N MET A 321 54.26 -45.02 -21.49
CA MET A 321 55.62 -44.57 -21.71
C MET A 321 56.16 -45.14 -23.02
N SER A 322 56.53 -44.28 -23.97
CA SER A 322 57.44 -44.66 -25.06
C SER A 322 58.16 -43.45 -25.63
N THR A 323 59.48 -43.59 -25.65
CA THR A 323 60.50 -42.73 -26.24
C THR A 323 60.28 -42.51 -27.73
N SER A 324 60.50 -41.28 -28.20
CA SER A 324 61.37 -40.90 -29.33
C SER A 324 60.82 -39.77 -30.20
N THR A 325 61.77 -38.99 -30.73
CA THR A 325 61.74 -38.12 -31.92
C THR A 325 61.08 -36.74 -31.83
N SER A 326 61.98 -35.76 -31.88
CA SER A 326 61.89 -34.40 -32.41
C SER A 326 60.75 -34.18 -33.42
N ASP A 327 60.00 -33.10 -33.24
CA ASP A 327 59.61 -32.20 -34.33
C ASP A 327 59.05 -30.88 -33.77
N GLU A 328 59.67 -29.78 -34.19
CA GLU A 328 59.29 -28.39 -33.93
C GLU A 328 57.90 -28.07 -34.53
N LEU A 329 57.07 -27.34 -33.79
CA LEU A 329 55.81 -26.80 -34.32
C LEU A 329 56.07 -25.56 -35.20
N PRO A 330 55.38 -25.40 -36.35
CA PRO A 330 55.61 -24.29 -37.25
C PRO A 330 55.12 -22.96 -36.68
N ILE A 331 55.99 -21.96 -36.69
CA ILE A 331 55.67 -20.57 -36.36
C ILE A 331 54.85 -19.97 -37.50
N TYR A 332 53.61 -19.58 -37.22
CA TYR A 332 52.76 -18.84 -38.16
C TYR A 332 53.27 -17.40 -38.29
N GLN A 333 53.65 -16.99 -39.51
CA GLN A 333 53.93 -15.60 -39.87
C GLN A 333 52.77 -15.02 -40.69
N SER A 334 52.25 -13.86 -40.30
CA SER A 334 51.19 -13.16 -41.04
C SER A 334 51.70 -12.64 -42.38
N SER A 335 50.88 -12.75 -43.43
CA SER A 335 51.22 -12.37 -44.81
C SER A 335 51.25 -10.85 -45.09
N THR A 336 50.99 -10.02 -44.09
CA THR A 336 51.01 -8.55 -44.22
C THR A 336 51.90 -7.94 -43.12
N PRO A 337 52.95 -7.18 -43.50
CA PRO A 337 53.68 -6.37 -42.54
C PRO A 337 52.80 -5.17 -42.15
N VAL A 338 52.20 -5.22 -40.96
CA VAL A 338 51.46 -4.08 -40.42
C VAL A 338 52.41 -3.26 -39.56
N ASP A 339 52.67 -2.03 -39.98
CA ASP A 339 53.46 -1.07 -39.21
C ASP A 339 52.66 -0.60 -37.97
N PRO A 340 53.16 -0.85 -36.74
CA PRO A 340 52.48 -0.50 -35.50
C PRO A 340 52.36 1.02 -35.25
N SER A 341 52.91 1.88 -36.10
CA SER A 341 52.83 3.34 -35.97
C SER A 341 51.67 3.99 -36.78
N SER A 342 50.92 3.20 -37.55
CA SER A 342 49.94 3.72 -38.54
C SER A 342 48.62 4.27 -37.98
N GLY A 343 48.42 4.29 -36.66
CA GLY A 343 47.12 4.59 -36.04
C GLY A 343 47.07 5.88 -35.22
N LYS A 344 47.88 6.89 -35.54
CA LYS A 344 48.01 8.10 -34.71
C LYS A 344 47.88 9.39 -35.51
N ASN A 345 46.80 9.55 -36.26
CA ASN A 345 46.26 10.84 -36.68
C ASN A 345 44.75 10.64 -36.83
N ASP A 346 43.95 11.61 -36.40
CA ASP A 346 42.48 11.65 -36.42
C ASP A 346 41.80 11.27 -35.09
N TRP A 347 42.00 12.15 -34.09
CA TRP A 347 41.01 12.36 -33.03
C TRP A 347 40.36 13.74 -33.27
N PRO A 348 39.08 13.82 -33.67
CA PRO A 348 38.28 15.03 -33.53
C PRO A 348 37.82 15.25 -32.08
#